data_AF-X6N9V3-F1
#
_entry.id   AF-X6N9V3-F1
#
_cell.length_a   1.000
_cell.length_b   1.000
_cell.length_c   1.000
_cell.angle_alpha   90.00
_cell.angle_beta   90.00
_cell.angle_gamma   90.00
#
_symmetry.space_group_name_H-M   'P 1'
#
loop_
_entity.id
_entity.type
_entity.pdbx_description
1 polymer ?
#
loop_
_entity_poly.entity_id
_entity_poly.type
_entity_poly.pdbx_seq_one_letter_code
_entity_poly.pdbx_strand_id
1 'polypeptide(L)'
;ELERQIREIVNNIWDEIDKPNMYRHVQLTDMFDIDFYFIPHIIYERECFDERMEDLFRRFTDPTHKKYYFRTSYHLKKSVPAEGFYTWTKQIWDAIVADEALNIPDQHKLLSVYRCEHALQESVDKFQCLCYSIESEIGQGEVKDFGRRLTEMMYECITLYDTTARKYDAEVSDDKRFGLMEKLESKIQPLFLGQQEHINHKVLTRFKEELHSCLPNHECSIHFDQIVKSVIENCRKMWSSKMNDSLIDTYNKQFVDKDAFWKGPLERIRELTKGAQMEQFSLLQKEFEVK
;
A
#
# COMPACT_ATOMS: atom_id res chain seq x y z
N GLU A 1 -29.68 -45.24 -8.33
CA GLU A 1 -29.73 -44.25 -7.25
C GLU A 1 -28.49 -43.36 -7.23
N LEU A 2 -27.27 -43.91 -7.12
CA LEU A 2 -26.03 -43.11 -7.17
C LEU A 2 -25.91 -42.24 -8.43
N GLU A 3 -26.19 -42.80 -9.61
CA GLU A 3 -26.14 -42.03 -10.87
C GLU A 3 -27.11 -40.84 -10.85
N ARG A 4 -28.30 -41.00 -10.27
CA ARG A 4 -29.31 -39.94 -10.16
C ARG A 4 -28.80 -38.82 -9.27
N GLN A 5 -28.24 -39.16 -8.10
CA GLN A 5 -27.68 -38.20 -7.17
C GLN A 5 -26.51 -37.43 -7.77
N ILE A 6 -25.59 -38.11 -8.46
CA ILE A 6 -24.45 -37.44 -9.11
C ILE A 6 -24.96 -36.53 -10.24
N ARG A 7 -25.93 -36.97 -11.06
CA ARG A 7 -26.53 -36.11 -12.09
C ARG A 7 -27.16 -34.85 -11.50
N GLU A 8 -27.89 -34.98 -10.39
CA GLU A 8 -28.47 -33.83 -9.69
C GLU A 8 -27.38 -32.87 -9.20
N ILE A 9 -26.31 -33.37 -8.60
CA ILE A 9 -25.18 -32.56 -8.14
C ILE A 9 -24.52 -31.81 -9.30
N VAL A 10 -24.23 -32.49 -10.42
CA VAL A 10 -23.57 -31.84 -11.57
C VAL A 10 -24.49 -30.80 -12.21
N ASN A 11 -25.81 -31.04 -12.26
CA ASN A 11 -26.77 -30.03 -12.72
C ASN A 11 -26.81 -28.80 -11.80
N ASN A 12 -26.79 -29.01 -10.48
CA ASN A 12 -26.75 -27.90 -9.53
C ASN A 12 -25.47 -27.06 -9.70
N ILE A 13 -24.31 -27.72 -9.86
CA ILE A 13 -23.04 -27.03 -10.14
C ILE A 13 -23.15 -26.23 -11.45
N TRP A 14 -23.74 -26.82 -12.49
CA TRP A 14 -23.95 -26.10 -13.75
C TRP A 14 -24.80 -24.85 -13.56
N ASP A 15 -25.88 -24.92 -12.78
CA ASP A 15 -26.80 -23.82 -12.53
C ASP A 15 -26.21 -22.70 -11.66
N GLU A 16 -25.35 -23.03 -10.70
CA GLU A 16 -24.69 -22.07 -9.79
C GLU A 16 -23.54 -21.28 -10.44
N ILE A 17 -22.94 -21.78 -11.52
CA ILE A 17 -21.86 -21.07 -12.21
C ILE A 17 -22.38 -19.77 -12.87
N ASP A 18 -21.63 -18.69 -12.71
CA ASP A 18 -21.87 -17.42 -13.38
C ASP A 18 -21.63 -17.54 -14.90
N LYS A 19 -22.71 -17.82 -15.65
CA LYS A 19 -22.66 -17.96 -17.11
C LYS A 19 -22.70 -16.59 -17.79
N PRO A 20 -21.85 -16.34 -18.81
CA PRO A 20 -21.98 -15.16 -19.66
C PRO A 20 -23.37 -15.08 -20.30
N ASN A 21 -23.85 -13.86 -20.59
CA ASN A 21 -25.21 -13.62 -21.10
C ASN A 21 -25.62 -14.51 -22.29
N MET A 22 -24.68 -14.83 -23.19
CA MET A 22 -24.95 -15.67 -24.37
C MET A 22 -25.20 -17.15 -24.03
N TYR A 23 -24.79 -17.63 -22.86
CA TYR A 23 -24.91 -19.03 -22.43
C TYR A 23 -25.86 -19.22 -21.25
N ARG A 24 -26.60 -18.17 -20.86
CA ARG A 24 -27.45 -18.18 -19.65
C ARG A 24 -28.53 -19.26 -19.63
N HIS A 25 -29.03 -19.66 -20.80
CA HIS A 25 -30.10 -20.65 -20.96
C HIS A 25 -29.62 -22.01 -21.47
N VAL A 26 -28.31 -22.20 -21.63
CA VAL A 26 -27.74 -23.46 -22.12
C VAL A 26 -27.78 -24.51 -21.02
N GLN A 27 -28.31 -25.67 -21.35
CA GLN A 27 -28.38 -26.81 -20.44
C GLN A 27 -27.05 -27.56 -20.41
N LEU A 28 -26.76 -28.26 -19.32
CA LEU A 28 -25.55 -29.06 -19.18
C LEU A 28 -25.41 -30.08 -20.32
N THR A 29 -26.52 -30.73 -20.69
CA THR A 29 -26.59 -31.75 -21.75
C THR A 29 -26.39 -31.18 -23.15
N ASP A 30 -26.47 -29.86 -23.33
CA ASP A 30 -26.17 -29.23 -24.62
C ASP A 30 -24.65 -29.14 -24.85
N MET A 31 -23.86 -29.22 -23.77
CA MET A 31 -22.40 -29.07 -23.80
C MET A 31 -21.66 -30.35 -23.44
N PHE A 32 -22.22 -31.20 -22.59
CA PHE A 32 -21.56 -32.40 -22.07
C PHE A 32 -22.43 -33.66 -22.19
N ASP A 33 -21.80 -34.76 -22.60
CA ASP A 33 -22.35 -36.10 -22.42
C ASP A 33 -21.86 -36.69 -21.12
N ILE A 34 -22.78 -37.20 -20.32
CA ILE A 34 -22.46 -37.80 -19.03
C ILE A 34 -22.97 -39.24 -19.02
N ASP A 35 -22.03 -40.18 -19.05
CA ASP A 35 -22.27 -41.61 -18.82
C ASP A 35 -21.63 -42.06 -17.49
N PHE A 36 -22.19 -43.12 -16.91
CA PHE A 36 -21.73 -43.69 -15.66
C PHE A 36 -21.27 -45.12 -15.88
N TYR A 37 -20.10 -45.46 -15.34
CA TYR A 37 -19.53 -46.79 -15.46
C TYR A 37 -19.09 -47.32 -14.11
N PHE A 38 -19.71 -48.41 -13.67
CA PHE A 38 -19.39 -49.04 -12.39
C PHE A 38 -18.27 -50.05 -12.55
N ILE A 39 -17.24 -49.92 -11.71
CA ILE A 39 -16.08 -50.78 -11.70
C ILE A 39 -16.03 -51.51 -10.33
N PRO A 40 -15.99 -52.85 -10.30
CA PRO A 40 -15.84 -53.64 -9.07
C PRO A 40 -14.55 -53.36 -8.30
N HIS A 41 -14.42 -53.83 -7.06
CA HIS A 41 -13.21 -53.57 -6.28
C HIS A 41 -12.02 -54.41 -6.77
N ILE A 42 -10.95 -53.74 -7.19
CA ILE A 42 -9.78 -54.34 -7.86
C ILE A 42 -9.11 -55.51 -7.09
N ILE A 43 -9.12 -55.47 -5.75
CA ILE A 43 -8.49 -56.52 -4.91
C ILE A 43 -9.45 -57.64 -4.54
N TYR A 44 -10.71 -57.31 -4.25
CA TYR A 44 -11.65 -58.26 -3.63
C TYR A 44 -12.49 -59.00 -4.67
N GLU A 45 -12.70 -58.40 -5.85
CA GLU A 45 -13.51 -58.94 -6.95
C GLU A 45 -12.74 -58.85 -8.27
N ARG A 46 -11.52 -59.43 -8.30
CA ARG A 46 -10.57 -59.25 -9.41
C ARG A 46 -11.11 -59.71 -10.76
N GLU A 47 -11.74 -60.88 -10.81
CA GLU A 47 -12.28 -61.45 -12.06
C GLU A 47 -13.37 -60.55 -12.64
N CYS A 48 -14.32 -60.12 -11.80
CA CYS A 48 -15.37 -59.17 -12.20
C CYS A 48 -14.80 -57.80 -12.60
N PHE A 49 -13.72 -57.34 -11.96
CA PHE A 49 -13.03 -56.11 -12.34
C PHE A 49 -12.42 -56.23 -13.74
N ASP A 50 -11.68 -57.30 -14.02
CA ASP A 50 -11.01 -57.48 -15.30
C ASP A 50 -12.05 -57.61 -16.45
N GLU A 51 -13.15 -58.34 -16.23
CA GLU A 51 -14.28 -58.40 -17.18
C GLU A 51 -14.89 -57.02 -17.46
N ARG A 52 -15.10 -56.21 -16.41
CA ARG A 52 -15.66 -54.86 -16.54
C ARG A 52 -14.68 -53.90 -17.22
N MET A 53 -13.38 -54.05 -16.99
CA MET A 53 -12.38 -53.25 -17.69
C MET A 53 -12.32 -53.60 -19.17
N GLU A 54 -12.49 -54.88 -19.54
CA GLU A 54 -12.56 -55.30 -20.92
C GLU A 54 -13.81 -54.73 -21.64
N ASP A 55 -14.99 -54.76 -21.01
CA ASP A 55 -16.19 -54.09 -21.55
C ASP A 55 -15.96 -52.58 -21.74
N LEU A 56 -15.35 -51.90 -20.76
CA LEU A 56 -15.04 -50.48 -20.86
C LEU A 56 -14.07 -50.19 -22.02
N PHE A 57 -13.02 -51.01 -22.16
CA PHE A 57 -12.06 -50.88 -23.26
C PHE A 57 -12.73 -51.06 -24.63
N ARG A 58 -13.62 -52.05 -24.77
CA ARG A 58 -14.40 -52.26 -26.00
C ARG A 58 -15.31 -51.07 -26.30
N ARG A 59 -15.90 -50.40 -25.30
CA ARG A 59 -16.68 -49.16 -25.52
C ARG A 59 -15.89 -48.00 -26.11
N PHE A 60 -14.57 -47.94 -25.88
CA PHE A 60 -13.70 -46.91 -26.48
C PHE A 60 -13.11 -47.33 -27.83
N THR A 61 -12.93 -48.63 -28.07
CA THR A 61 -12.12 -49.14 -29.20
C THR A 61 -12.92 -49.84 -30.29
N ASP A 62 -14.05 -50.47 -29.95
CA ASP A 62 -14.87 -51.25 -30.89
C ASP A 62 -16.09 -50.44 -31.37
N PRO A 63 -16.10 -49.96 -32.63
CA PRO A 63 -17.22 -49.19 -33.17
C PRO A 63 -18.53 -49.98 -33.24
N THR A 64 -18.46 -51.31 -33.27
CA THR A 64 -19.64 -52.19 -33.34
C THR A 64 -20.31 -52.36 -31.98
N HIS A 65 -19.61 -52.03 -30.89
CA HIS A 65 -20.12 -52.13 -29.53
C HIS A 65 -21.36 -51.25 -29.34
N LYS A 66 -22.43 -51.82 -28.75
CA LYS A 66 -23.74 -51.13 -28.61
C LYS A 66 -23.63 -49.79 -27.86
N LYS A 67 -22.67 -49.68 -26.94
CA LYS A 67 -22.38 -48.48 -26.13
C LYS A 67 -21.05 -47.82 -26.50
N TYR A 68 -20.69 -47.78 -27.79
CA TYR A 68 -19.46 -47.12 -28.25
C TYR A 68 -19.53 -45.60 -28.02
N TYR A 69 -18.50 -45.01 -27.39
CA TYR A 69 -18.54 -43.61 -26.97
C TYR A 69 -18.39 -42.61 -28.12
N PHE A 70 -17.58 -42.91 -29.15
CA PHE A 70 -17.27 -41.94 -30.21
C PHE A 70 -18.27 -41.93 -31.38
N ARG A 71 -19.54 -42.31 -31.15
CA ARG A 71 -20.57 -42.33 -32.21
C ARG A 71 -21.09 -40.95 -32.59
N THR A 72 -20.95 -39.96 -31.70
CA THR A 72 -21.67 -38.70 -31.86
C THR A 72 -20.98 -37.71 -32.80
N SER A 73 -21.79 -37.03 -33.62
CA SER A 73 -21.37 -36.22 -34.77
C SER A 73 -20.57 -34.94 -34.44
N TYR A 74 -20.45 -34.57 -33.18
CA TYR A 74 -19.65 -33.42 -32.74
C TYR A 74 -18.26 -33.79 -32.20
N HIS A 75 -18.00 -35.04 -31.81
CA HIS A 75 -16.69 -35.46 -31.28
C HIS A 75 -15.54 -35.25 -32.29
N LEU A 76 -15.86 -35.15 -33.59
CA LEU A 76 -14.91 -34.93 -34.67
C LEU A 76 -15.03 -33.54 -35.34
N LYS A 77 -15.94 -32.65 -34.90
CA LYS A 77 -16.15 -31.33 -35.53
C LYS A 77 -15.04 -30.33 -35.24
N LYS A 78 -14.29 -30.52 -34.16
CA LYS A 78 -13.09 -29.75 -33.81
C LYS A 78 -11.83 -30.61 -33.98
N SER A 79 -11.74 -31.36 -35.08
CA SER A 79 -10.54 -32.15 -35.36
C SER A 79 -9.38 -31.21 -35.70
N VAL A 80 -8.44 -31.06 -34.76
CA VAL A 80 -7.15 -30.43 -35.05
C VAL A 80 -6.26 -31.49 -35.68
N PRO A 81 -5.62 -31.22 -36.84
CA PRO A 81 -4.63 -32.14 -37.40
C PRO A 81 -3.54 -32.44 -36.36
N ALA A 82 -3.00 -33.66 -36.36
CA ALA A 82 -2.00 -34.07 -35.37
C ALA A 82 -0.81 -33.09 -35.30
N GLU A 83 -0.38 -32.55 -36.44
CA GLU A 83 0.70 -31.55 -36.55
C GLU A 83 0.38 -30.23 -35.82
N GLY A 84 -0.90 -29.83 -35.77
CA GLY A 84 -1.34 -28.60 -35.12
C GLY A 84 -1.74 -28.79 -33.65
N PHE A 85 -1.78 -30.02 -33.14
CA PHE A 85 -2.30 -30.32 -31.81
C PHE A 85 -1.50 -29.63 -30.70
N TYR A 86 -0.16 -29.66 -30.78
CA TYR A 86 0.71 -28.98 -29.82
C TYR A 86 0.43 -27.47 -29.75
N THR A 87 0.37 -26.82 -30.91
CA THR A 87 0.14 -25.37 -30.99
C THR A 87 -1.22 -25.01 -30.41
N TRP A 88 -2.26 -25.80 -30.73
CA TRP A 88 -3.62 -25.59 -30.24
C TRP A 88 -3.74 -25.79 -28.72
N THR A 89 -3.17 -26.87 -28.16
CA THR A 89 -3.21 -27.11 -26.71
C THR A 89 -2.37 -26.09 -25.95
N LYS A 90 -1.24 -25.64 -26.51
CA LYS A 90 -0.44 -24.56 -25.95
C LYS A 90 -1.23 -23.25 -25.86
N GLN A 91 -1.96 -22.87 -26.91
CA GLN A 91 -2.81 -21.68 -26.87
C GLN A 91 -3.89 -21.75 -25.80
N ILE A 92 -4.51 -22.93 -25.60
CA ILE A 92 -5.48 -23.14 -24.52
C ILE A 92 -4.80 -23.00 -23.16
N TRP A 93 -3.62 -23.61 -22.99
CA TRP A 93 -2.86 -23.54 -21.74
C TRP A 93 -2.45 -22.10 -21.40
N ASP A 94 -1.91 -21.37 -22.37
CA ASP A 94 -1.50 -19.98 -22.20
C ASP A 94 -2.70 -19.10 -21.80
N ALA A 95 -3.89 -19.35 -22.37
CA ALA A 95 -5.12 -18.67 -21.98
C ALA A 95 -5.58 -19.01 -20.55
N ILE A 96 -5.47 -20.28 -20.13
CA ILE A 96 -5.78 -20.73 -18.77
C ILE A 96 -4.84 -20.07 -17.75
N VAL A 97 -3.53 -20.03 -18.04
CA VAL A 97 -2.52 -19.45 -17.15
C VAL A 97 -2.68 -17.93 -17.01
N ALA A 98 -3.10 -17.26 -18.08
CA ALA A 98 -3.33 -15.81 -18.07
C ALA A 98 -4.65 -15.40 -17.39
N ASP A 99 -5.57 -16.34 -17.12
CA ASP A 99 -6.86 -16.03 -16.52
C ASP A 99 -6.75 -15.81 -15.01
N GLU A 100 -6.74 -14.54 -14.60
CA GLU A 100 -6.71 -14.13 -13.20
C GLU A 100 -7.92 -14.64 -12.40
N ALA A 101 -9.05 -14.95 -13.05
CA ALA A 101 -10.23 -15.48 -12.36
C ALA A 101 -10.01 -16.91 -11.83
N LEU A 102 -9.05 -17.65 -12.41
CA LEU A 102 -8.64 -18.96 -11.91
C LEU A 102 -7.63 -18.88 -10.76
N ASN A 103 -7.09 -17.69 -10.48
CA ASN A 103 -6.21 -17.45 -9.34
C ASN A 103 -7.04 -17.27 -8.06
N ILE A 104 -7.75 -18.34 -7.67
CA ILE A 104 -8.54 -18.37 -6.43
C ILE A 104 -7.53 -18.40 -5.26
N PRO A 105 -7.45 -17.34 -4.45
CA PRO A 105 -6.55 -17.35 -3.31
C PRO A 105 -6.95 -18.50 -2.38
N ASP A 106 -5.95 -19.23 -1.87
CA ASP A 106 -6.18 -20.22 -0.82
C ASP A 106 -6.98 -19.58 0.33
N GLN A 107 -7.94 -20.32 0.90
CA GLN A 107 -8.76 -19.86 2.03
C GLN A 107 -7.89 -19.34 3.18
N HIS A 108 -6.71 -19.93 3.38
CA HIS A 108 -5.74 -19.47 4.36
C HIS A 108 -5.15 -18.09 4.01
N LYS A 109 -4.83 -17.84 2.74
CA LYS A 109 -4.32 -16.55 2.26
C LYS A 109 -5.42 -15.48 2.33
N LEU A 110 -6.65 -15.82 1.97
CA LEU A 110 -7.79 -14.92 2.10
C LEU A 110 -8.05 -14.51 3.56
N LEU A 111 -8.03 -15.48 4.49
CA LEU A 111 -8.15 -15.20 5.92
C LEU A 111 -7.01 -14.30 6.42
N SER A 112 -5.78 -14.56 5.95
CA SER A 112 -4.61 -13.73 6.28
C SER A 112 -4.81 -12.28 5.82
N VAL A 113 -5.29 -12.06 4.59
CA VAL A 113 -5.59 -10.71 4.08
C VAL A 113 -6.63 -10.01 4.94
N TYR A 114 -7.74 -10.67 5.25
CA TYR A 114 -8.80 -10.09 6.06
C TYR A 114 -8.33 -9.72 7.47
N ARG A 115 -7.56 -10.61 8.12
CA ARG A 115 -7.09 -10.40 9.49
C ARG A 115 -5.99 -9.35 9.59
N CYS A 116 -5.04 -9.35 8.66
CA CYS A 116 -4.01 -8.31 8.60
C CYS A 116 -4.62 -6.95 8.27
N GLU A 117 -5.63 -6.86 7.39
CA GLU A 117 -6.34 -5.59 7.12
C GLU A 117 -7.05 -5.06 8.37
N HIS A 118 -7.74 -5.93 9.12
CA HIS A 118 -8.40 -5.52 10.35
C HIS A 118 -7.41 -5.03 11.41
N ALA A 119 -6.29 -5.73 11.58
CA ALA A 119 -5.22 -5.32 12.50
C ALA A 119 -4.59 -3.98 12.09
N LEU A 120 -4.41 -3.77 10.79
CA LEU A 120 -3.92 -2.51 10.25
C LEU A 120 -4.87 -1.36 10.60
N GLN A 121 -6.17 -1.53 10.37
CA GLN A 121 -7.15 -0.49 10.66
C GLN A 121 -7.22 -0.18 12.17
N GLU A 122 -7.19 -1.21 13.02
CA GLU A 122 -7.15 -1.04 14.48
C GLU A 122 -5.92 -0.22 14.93
N SER A 123 -4.74 -0.51 14.37
CA SER A 123 -3.52 0.25 14.64
C SER A 123 -3.60 1.70 14.15
N VAL A 124 -4.21 1.96 12.99
CA VAL A 124 -4.41 3.33 12.47
C VAL A 124 -5.37 4.12 13.36
N ASP A 125 -6.49 3.51 13.78
CA ASP A 125 -7.49 4.15 14.62
C ASP A 125 -6.92 4.48 16.00
N LYS A 126 -6.11 3.57 16.55
CA LYS A 126 -5.36 3.81 17.80
C LYS A 126 -4.39 4.97 17.63
N PHE A 127 -3.63 5.01 16.55
CA PHE A 127 -2.70 6.10 16.28
C PHE A 127 -3.41 7.45 16.18
N GLN A 128 -4.54 7.50 15.47
CA GLN A 128 -5.35 8.71 15.38
C GLN A 128 -5.83 9.19 16.76
N CYS A 129 -6.24 8.26 17.64
CA CYS A 129 -6.60 8.61 19.02
C CYS A 129 -5.43 9.25 19.78
N LEU A 130 -4.22 8.71 19.63
CA LEU A 130 -3.02 9.27 20.27
C LEU A 130 -2.68 10.66 19.72
N CYS A 131 -2.87 10.88 18.41
CA CYS A 131 -2.56 12.14 17.74
C CYS A 131 -3.38 13.33 18.24
N TYR A 132 -4.61 13.13 18.74
CA TYR A 132 -5.45 14.24 19.22
C TYR A 132 -4.77 15.12 20.28
N SER A 133 -3.96 14.53 21.15
CA SER A 133 -3.21 15.27 22.16
C SER A 133 -2.17 16.20 21.51
N ILE A 134 -1.42 15.67 20.53
CA ILE A 134 -0.42 16.43 19.77
C ILE A 134 -1.08 17.52 18.92
N GLU A 135 -2.19 17.21 18.26
CA GLU A 135 -2.97 18.17 17.47
C GLU A 135 -3.42 19.37 18.32
N SER A 136 -3.93 19.10 19.52
CA SER A 136 -4.33 20.15 20.46
C SER A 136 -3.15 20.99 20.91
N GLU A 137 -1.99 20.39 21.18
CA GLU A 137 -0.78 21.11 21.59
C GLU A 137 -0.22 21.97 20.44
N ILE A 138 -0.20 21.46 19.19
CA ILE A 138 0.17 22.23 17.99
C ILE A 138 -0.73 23.46 17.83
N GLY A 139 -2.03 23.33 18.10
CA GLY A 139 -2.95 24.47 18.05
C GLY A 139 -2.59 25.61 19.02
N GLN A 140 -1.79 25.33 20.05
CA GLN A 140 -1.36 26.29 21.07
C GLN A 140 0.06 26.81 20.84
N GLY A 141 0.92 26.05 20.16
CA GLY A 141 2.29 26.46 19.86
C GLY A 141 3.25 25.31 19.55
N GLU A 142 4.54 25.59 19.71
CA GLU A 142 5.62 24.60 19.54
C GLU A 142 5.49 23.46 20.57
N VAL A 143 5.37 22.23 20.10
CA VAL A 143 5.28 21.02 20.93
C VAL A 143 6.67 20.57 21.37
N LYS A 144 6.79 20.18 22.64
CA LYS A 144 8.04 19.62 23.22
C LYS A 144 8.16 18.13 22.94
N ASP A 145 9.39 17.68 22.74
CA ASP A 145 9.74 16.28 22.44
C ASP A 145 8.93 15.69 21.27
N PHE A 146 8.59 16.53 20.28
CA PHE A 146 7.67 16.19 19.20
C PHE A 146 8.09 14.92 18.43
N GLY A 147 9.34 14.87 17.97
CA GLY A 147 9.86 13.73 17.21
C GLY A 147 9.89 12.44 18.03
N ARG A 148 10.33 12.52 19.30
CA ARG A 148 10.36 11.36 20.22
C ARG A 148 8.97 10.81 20.47
N ARG A 149 8.00 11.67 20.83
CA ARG A 149 6.61 11.27 21.13
C ARG A 149 5.96 10.58 19.93
N LEU A 150 6.09 11.15 18.74
CA LEU A 150 5.54 10.54 17.53
C LEU A 150 6.21 9.20 17.20
N THR A 151 7.52 9.10 17.37
CA THR A 151 8.27 7.84 17.15
C THR A 151 7.80 6.74 18.12
N GLU A 152 7.60 7.08 19.40
CA GLU A 152 7.05 6.17 20.41
C GLU A 152 5.62 5.71 20.05
N MET A 153 4.77 6.64 19.64
CA MET A 153 3.39 6.34 19.21
C MET A 153 3.36 5.45 17.95
N MET A 154 4.24 5.71 16.98
CA MET A 154 4.37 4.87 15.79
C MET A 154 4.81 3.45 16.17
N TYR A 155 5.84 3.34 17.02
CA TYR A 155 6.35 2.06 17.48
C TYR A 155 5.27 1.25 18.22
N GLU A 156 4.46 1.90 19.06
CA GLU A 156 3.34 1.27 19.74
C GLU A 156 2.31 0.70 18.76
N CYS A 157 1.94 1.45 17.72
CA CYS A 157 0.94 1.04 16.74
C CYS A 157 1.46 -0.05 15.78
N ILE A 158 2.73 0.01 15.41
CA ILE A 158 3.40 -1.04 14.63
C ILE A 158 3.51 -2.32 15.47
N THR A 159 3.85 -2.22 16.75
CA THR A 159 3.92 -3.38 17.65
C THR A 159 2.54 -4.04 17.84
N LEU A 160 1.48 -3.23 17.95
CA LEU A 160 0.10 -3.73 18.01
C LEU A 160 -0.26 -4.54 16.75
N TYR A 161 0.09 -4.02 15.58
CA TYR A 161 -0.11 -4.71 14.31
C TYR A 161 0.68 -6.01 14.25
N ASP A 162 2.00 -5.96 14.51
CA ASP A 162 2.91 -7.10 14.44
C ASP A 162 2.47 -8.26 15.35
N THR A 163 1.87 -7.95 16.52
CA THR A 163 1.37 -8.97 17.47
C THR A 163 0.26 -9.84 16.87
N THR A 164 -0.56 -9.25 16.01
CA THR A 164 -1.66 -9.96 15.32
C THR A 164 -1.18 -10.56 14.01
N ALA A 165 -0.43 -9.79 13.21
CA ALA A 165 -0.05 -10.14 11.84
C ALA A 165 0.93 -11.31 11.73
N ARG A 166 1.84 -11.49 12.71
CA ARG A 166 2.85 -12.59 12.73
C ARG A 166 2.27 -14.01 12.70
N LYS A 167 0.96 -14.17 12.95
CA LYS A 167 0.27 -15.47 12.93
C LYS A 167 -0.18 -15.89 11.53
N TYR A 168 -0.11 -14.98 10.56
CA TYR A 168 -0.65 -15.13 9.22
C TYR A 168 0.45 -15.19 8.17
N ASP A 169 0.06 -15.31 6.91
CA ASP A 169 0.98 -15.33 5.79
C ASP A 169 1.97 -14.14 5.80
N ALA A 170 3.26 -14.43 5.64
CA ALA A 170 4.33 -13.45 5.81
C ALA A 170 4.31 -12.36 4.73
N GLU A 171 4.05 -12.73 3.47
CA GLU A 171 3.97 -11.77 2.36
C GLU A 171 2.82 -10.79 2.60
N VAL A 172 1.63 -11.31 2.94
CA VAL A 172 0.47 -10.48 3.27
C VAL A 172 0.73 -9.62 4.51
N SER A 173 1.36 -10.17 5.54
CA SER A 173 1.71 -9.44 6.76
C SER A 173 2.67 -8.29 6.48
N ASP A 174 3.72 -8.51 5.69
CA ASP A 174 4.74 -7.51 5.40
C ASP A 174 4.20 -6.41 4.49
N ASP A 175 3.41 -6.77 3.46
CA ASP A 175 2.74 -5.81 2.58
C ASP A 175 1.82 -4.86 3.36
N LYS A 176 1.01 -5.42 4.26
CA LYS A 176 0.11 -4.63 5.12
C LYS A 176 0.89 -3.83 6.17
N ARG A 177 2.01 -4.34 6.67
CA ARG A 177 2.90 -3.58 7.58
C ARG A 177 3.48 -2.35 6.90
N PHE A 178 3.90 -2.47 5.63
CA PHE A 178 4.37 -1.34 4.84
C PHE A 178 3.26 -0.30 4.64
N GLY A 179 2.06 -0.75 4.24
CA GLY A 179 0.90 0.14 4.10
C GLY A 179 0.47 0.82 5.41
N LEU A 180 0.67 0.16 6.56
CA LEU A 180 0.49 0.80 7.87
C LEU A 180 1.46 1.96 8.05
N MET A 181 2.76 1.76 7.79
CA MET A 181 3.77 2.82 7.94
C MET A 181 3.43 4.04 7.08
N GLU A 182 3.05 3.85 5.81
CA GLU A 182 2.63 4.93 4.92
C GLU A 182 1.41 5.70 5.47
N LYS A 183 0.41 4.99 5.99
CA LYS A 183 -0.77 5.62 6.60
C LYS A 183 -0.41 6.43 7.84
N LEU A 184 0.45 5.92 8.72
CA LEU A 184 0.91 6.63 9.92
C LEU A 184 1.66 7.91 9.54
N GLU A 185 2.58 7.83 8.57
CA GLU A 185 3.34 8.97 8.07
C GLU A 185 2.44 10.04 7.44
N SER A 186 1.44 9.63 6.66
CA SER A 186 0.47 10.57 6.08
C SER A 186 -0.31 11.35 7.15
N LYS A 187 -0.58 10.73 8.31
CA LYS A 187 -1.23 11.37 9.46
C LYS A 187 -0.28 12.30 10.21
N ILE A 188 1.02 11.99 10.25
CA ILE A 188 2.05 12.82 10.89
C ILE A 188 2.35 14.07 10.08
N GLN A 189 2.31 13.99 8.74
CA GLN A 189 2.65 15.09 7.85
C GLN A 189 2.01 16.45 8.24
N PRO A 190 0.68 16.58 8.44
CA PRO A 190 0.10 17.86 8.85
C PRO A 190 0.59 18.33 10.23
N LEU A 191 0.84 17.41 11.18
CA LEU A 191 1.36 17.74 12.51
C LEU A 191 2.78 18.33 12.40
N PHE A 192 3.62 17.70 11.58
CA PHE A 192 4.98 18.13 11.35
C PHE A 192 5.03 19.51 10.67
N LEU A 193 4.15 19.77 9.70
CA LEU A 193 4.04 21.10 9.08
C LEU A 193 3.65 22.18 10.09
N GLY A 194 2.69 21.90 10.97
CA GLY A 194 2.32 22.82 12.06
C GLY A 194 3.48 23.10 13.02
N GLN A 195 4.21 22.04 13.41
CA GLN A 195 5.42 22.18 14.24
C GLN A 195 6.49 23.04 13.55
N GLN A 196 6.72 22.83 12.25
CA GLN A 196 7.67 23.63 11.46
C GLN A 196 7.27 25.10 11.42
N GLU A 197 5.99 25.41 11.23
CA GLU A 197 5.49 26.78 11.21
C GLU A 197 5.79 27.51 12.53
N HIS A 198 5.55 26.87 13.67
CA HIS A 198 5.87 27.42 14.99
C HIS A 198 7.37 27.65 15.20
N ILE A 199 8.21 26.69 14.81
CA ILE A 199 9.67 26.83 14.87
C ILE A 199 10.12 28.02 14.00
N ASN A 200 9.60 28.12 12.78
CA ASN A 200 9.95 29.18 11.84
C ASN A 200 9.53 30.55 12.35
N HIS A 201 8.31 30.67 12.88
CA HIS A 201 7.83 31.91 13.49
C HIS A 201 8.74 32.34 14.66
N LYS A 202 9.12 31.40 15.54
CA LYS A 202 10.01 31.66 16.67
C LYS A 202 11.40 32.13 16.24
N VAL A 203 11.96 31.51 15.18
CA VAL A 203 13.24 31.91 14.60
C VAL A 203 13.16 33.32 14.00
N LEU A 204 12.08 33.67 13.31
CA LEU A 204 11.89 35.00 12.72
C LEU A 204 11.74 36.08 13.79
N THR A 205 10.99 35.81 14.86
CA THR A 205 10.86 36.74 15.99
C THR A 205 12.22 36.96 16.66
N ARG A 206 12.97 35.87 16.91
CA ARG A 206 14.31 35.94 17.49
C ARG A 206 15.29 36.72 16.61
N PHE A 207 15.23 36.52 15.29
CA PHE A 207 16.02 37.25 14.33
C PHE A 207 15.76 38.77 14.43
N LYS A 208 14.49 39.19 14.48
CA LYS A 208 14.14 40.62 14.63
C LYS A 208 14.66 41.20 15.94
N GLU A 209 14.46 40.51 17.06
CA GLU A 209 14.92 40.95 18.38
C GLU A 209 16.45 41.06 18.44
N GLU A 210 17.18 40.04 17.98
CA GLU A 210 18.64 40.05 17.97
C GLU A 210 19.18 41.14 17.04
N LEU A 211 18.61 41.28 15.84
CA LEU A 211 19.00 42.31 14.88
C LEU A 211 18.79 43.71 15.46
N HIS A 212 17.63 44.00 16.07
CA HIS A 212 17.39 45.29 16.72
C HIS A 212 18.34 45.53 17.89
N SER A 213 18.67 44.50 18.67
CA SER A 213 19.57 44.64 19.82
C SER A 213 21.04 44.88 19.44
N CYS A 214 21.48 44.38 18.29
CA CYS A 214 22.85 44.53 17.82
C CYS A 214 23.07 45.81 16.99
N LEU A 215 22.00 46.49 16.57
CA LEU A 215 22.08 47.74 15.82
C LEU A 215 22.08 48.96 16.76
N PRO A 216 22.89 50.00 16.48
CA PRO A 216 22.84 51.25 17.23
C PRO A 216 21.47 51.93 17.11
N ASN A 217 21.02 52.57 18.19
CA ASN A 217 19.82 53.41 18.13
C ASN A 217 20.14 54.70 17.38
N HIS A 218 19.41 54.97 16.30
CA HIS A 218 19.45 56.24 15.53
C HIS A 218 20.76 56.57 14.79
N GLU A 219 21.72 55.64 14.69
CA GLU A 219 22.97 55.80 13.94
C GLU A 219 23.19 54.65 12.95
N CYS A 220 23.89 54.92 11.84
CA CYS A 220 24.22 53.89 10.86
C CYS A 220 25.35 52.97 11.37
N SER A 221 25.14 51.65 11.30
CA SER A 221 26.14 50.66 11.69
C SER A 221 27.18 50.45 10.59
N ILE A 222 28.46 50.62 10.94
CA ILE A 222 29.62 50.38 10.05
C ILE A 222 29.79 48.88 9.75
N HIS A 223 29.32 47.99 10.63
CA HIS A 223 29.50 46.54 10.55
C HIS A 223 28.21 45.77 10.24
N PHE A 224 27.23 46.42 9.61
CA PHE A 224 25.91 45.85 9.33
C PHE A 224 25.96 44.44 8.72
N ASP A 225 26.78 44.22 7.68
CA ASP A 225 26.89 42.90 7.02
C ASP A 225 27.44 41.81 7.97
N GLN A 226 28.37 42.15 8.86
CA GLN A 226 28.92 41.20 9.84
C GLN A 226 27.90 40.86 10.92
N ILE A 227 27.14 41.87 11.38
CA ILE A 227 26.06 41.69 12.36
C ILE A 227 24.96 40.80 11.78
N VAL A 228 24.51 41.08 10.56
CA VAL A 228 23.49 40.25 9.91
C VAL A 228 23.97 38.81 9.75
N LYS A 229 25.21 38.59 9.29
CA LYS A 229 25.77 37.24 9.14
C LYS A 229 25.81 36.48 10.47
N SER A 230 26.24 37.12 11.56
CA SER A 230 26.30 36.47 12.87
C SER A 230 24.92 36.13 13.42
N VAL A 231 23.94 37.04 13.29
CA VAL A 231 22.55 36.80 13.72
C VAL A 231 21.90 35.68 12.89
N ILE A 232 22.15 35.62 11.58
CA ILE A 232 21.68 34.52 10.71
C ILE A 232 22.29 33.19 11.17
N GLU A 233 23.58 33.16 11.50
CA GLU A 233 24.23 31.93 11.95
C GLU A 233 23.67 31.43 13.28
N ASN A 234 23.40 32.34 14.22
CA ASN A 234 22.76 32.01 15.50
C ASN A 234 21.33 31.48 15.31
N CYS A 235 20.54 32.15 14.46
CA CYS A 235 19.19 31.71 14.10
C CYS A 235 19.21 30.32 13.45
N ARG A 236 20.19 30.05 12.57
CA ARG A 236 20.37 28.73 11.93
C ARG A 236 20.72 27.64 12.96
N LYS A 237 21.57 27.93 13.94
CA LYS A 237 21.91 27.00 15.02
C LYS A 237 20.68 26.66 15.87
N MET A 238 19.90 27.67 16.26
CA MET A 238 18.66 27.47 17.01
C MET A 238 17.64 26.66 16.23
N TRP A 239 17.42 27.01 14.95
CA TRP A 239 16.51 26.29 14.06
C TRP A 239 16.93 24.83 13.91
N SER A 240 18.22 24.58 13.62
CA SER A 240 18.75 23.23 13.42
C SER A 240 18.54 22.34 14.65
N SER A 241 18.79 22.88 15.85
CA SER A 241 18.53 22.16 17.10
C SER A 241 17.07 21.75 17.23
N LYS A 242 16.14 22.71 17.09
CA LYS A 242 14.70 22.47 17.23
C LYS A 242 14.14 21.54 16.14
N MET A 243 14.67 21.68 14.94
CA MET A 243 14.27 20.85 13.80
C MET A 243 14.70 19.40 14.04
N ASN A 244 15.92 19.17 14.53
CA ASN A 244 16.40 17.82 14.86
C ASN A 244 15.53 17.14 15.92
N ASP A 245 15.10 17.87 16.95
CA ASP A 245 14.21 17.35 18.00
C ASP A 245 12.79 17.04 17.49
N SER A 246 12.42 17.60 16.33
CA SER A 246 11.11 17.43 15.70
C SER A 246 11.11 16.35 14.60
N LEU A 247 12.25 15.76 14.27
CA LEU A 247 12.33 14.69 13.27
C LEU A 247 11.86 13.37 13.87
N ILE A 248 11.14 12.60 13.06
CA ILE A 248 10.73 11.23 13.36
C ILE A 248 11.71 10.23 12.74
N ASP A 249 11.88 9.07 13.38
CA ASP A 249 12.71 8.00 12.85
C ASP A 249 11.95 7.21 11.77
N THR A 250 12.11 7.62 10.51
CA THR A 250 11.50 6.97 9.34
C THR A 250 12.46 6.93 8.14
N TYR A 251 12.28 5.92 7.29
CA TYR A 251 12.92 5.81 5.98
C TYR A 251 12.34 6.79 4.94
N ASN A 252 11.21 7.44 5.24
CA ASN A 252 10.57 8.38 4.34
C ASN A 252 11.35 9.70 4.26
N LYS A 253 11.95 9.93 3.08
CA LYS A 253 12.76 11.12 2.78
C LYS A 253 12.02 12.44 2.97
N GLN A 254 10.68 12.44 2.94
CA GLN A 254 9.87 13.64 3.17
C GLN A 254 10.06 14.23 4.57
N PHE A 255 10.55 13.47 5.54
CA PHE A 255 10.84 13.93 6.90
C PHE A 255 12.33 14.21 7.13
N VAL A 256 13.20 14.03 6.11
CA VAL A 256 14.67 14.01 6.30
C VAL A 256 15.38 15.20 5.61
N ASP A 257 14.76 15.87 4.65
CA ASP A 257 15.40 16.98 3.89
C ASP A 257 15.44 18.31 4.68
N LYS A 258 16.40 18.40 5.61
CA LYS A 258 16.64 19.59 6.44
C LYS A 258 16.96 20.84 5.62
N ASP A 259 17.70 20.70 4.53
CA ASP A 259 18.11 21.85 3.72
C ASP A 259 16.93 22.44 2.95
N ALA A 260 15.98 21.61 2.50
CA ALA A 260 14.72 22.10 1.94
C ALA A 260 13.91 22.91 2.96
N PHE A 261 13.80 22.45 4.20
CA PHE A 261 13.01 23.12 5.24
C PHE A 261 13.56 24.49 5.63
N TRP A 262 14.88 24.70 5.54
CA TRP A 262 15.49 26.00 5.88
C TRP A 262 15.32 27.07 4.79
N LYS A 263 15.00 26.70 3.54
CA LYS A 263 14.86 27.65 2.42
C LYS A 263 13.80 28.73 2.70
N GLY A 264 12.62 28.33 3.15
CA GLY A 264 11.51 29.26 3.45
C GLY A 264 11.86 30.30 4.53
N PRO A 265 12.31 29.88 5.73
CA PRO A 265 12.77 30.80 6.76
C PRO A 265 13.91 31.71 6.29
N LEU A 266 14.87 31.17 5.54
CA LEU A 266 16.00 31.93 5.02
C LEU A 266 15.55 33.03 4.04
N GLU A 267 14.61 32.75 3.15
CA GLU A 267 14.02 33.74 2.25
C GLU A 267 13.35 34.87 3.05
N ARG A 268 12.58 34.52 4.07
CA ARG A 268 11.91 35.51 4.92
C ARG A 268 12.90 36.36 5.73
N ILE A 269 13.98 35.76 6.22
CA ILE A 269 15.10 36.46 6.86
C ILE A 269 15.78 37.43 5.88
N ARG A 270 15.99 37.03 4.62
CA ARG A 270 16.56 37.91 3.59
C ARG A 270 15.66 39.12 3.31
N GLU A 271 14.34 38.93 3.29
CA GLU A 271 13.39 40.04 3.14
C GLU A 271 13.46 41.02 4.32
N LEU A 272 13.47 40.51 5.55
CA LEU A 272 13.65 41.35 6.75
C LEU A 272 14.99 42.11 6.74
N THR A 273 16.05 41.44 6.30
CA THR A 273 17.38 42.05 6.14
C THR A 273 17.35 43.19 5.13
N LYS A 274 16.67 43.04 3.99
CA LYS A 274 16.51 44.12 2.99
C LYS A 274 15.78 45.33 3.57
N GLY A 275 14.75 45.10 4.39
CA GLY A 275 14.05 46.17 5.11
C GLY A 275 15.00 46.95 6.03
N ALA A 276 15.75 46.24 6.87
CA ALA A 276 16.75 46.84 7.75
C ALA A 276 17.86 47.58 6.98
N GLN A 277 18.28 47.06 5.82
CA GLN A 277 19.25 47.74 4.95
C GLN A 277 18.73 49.10 4.45
N MET A 278 17.45 49.18 4.05
CA MET A 278 16.86 50.46 3.62
C MET A 278 16.80 51.47 4.77
N GLU A 279 16.47 51.01 5.99
CA GLU A 279 16.48 51.86 7.18
C GLU A 279 17.88 52.41 7.47
N GLN A 280 18.90 51.56 7.45
CA GLN A 280 20.30 51.97 7.63
C GLN A 280 20.76 52.95 6.55
N PHE A 281 20.36 52.75 5.29
CA PHE A 281 20.64 53.68 4.21
C PHE A 281 19.99 55.06 4.44
N SER A 282 18.75 55.10 4.93
CA SER A 282 18.08 56.35 5.25
C SER A 282 18.74 57.11 6.41
N LEU A 283 19.27 56.39 7.41
CA LEU A 283 20.02 56.98 8.52
C LEU A 283 21.35 57.58 8.03
N LEU A 284 22.05 56.85 7.15
CA LEU A 284 23.27 57.33 6.51
C LEU A 284 23.01 58.63 5.72
N GLN A 285 21.94 58.68 4.92
CA GLN A 285 21.57 59.91 4.19
C GLN A 285 21.34 61.09 5.12
N LYS A 286 20.62 60.90 6.24
CA LYS A 286 20.41 61.95 7.25
C LYS A 286 21.72 62.40 7.90
N GLU A 287 22.63 61.49 8.21
CA GLU A 287 23.96 61.85 8.74
C GLU A 287 24.78 62.69 7.75
N PHE A 288 24.61 62.47 6.44
CA PHE A 288 25.23 63.29 5.39
C PHE A 288 24.54 64.64 5.19
N GLU A 289 23.22 64.77 5.41
CA GLU A 289 22.49 66.04 5.31
C GLU A 289 22.74 66.99 6.49
N VAL A 290 23.13 66.46 7.65
CA VAL A 290 23.38 67.22 8.88
C VAL A 290 24.84 67.72 9.00
N LYS A 291 25.76 67.21 8.17
CA LYS A 291 27.18 67.61 8.09
C LYS A 291 27.43 68.64 6.99
#